data_AF-A0A497EMW4-F1
#
_entry.id   AF-A0A497EMW4-F1
#
_cell.length_a   1.000
_cell.length_b   1.000
_cell.length_c   1.000
_cell.angle_alpha   90.00
_cell.angle_beta   90.00
_cell.angle_gamma   90.00
#
_symmetry.space_group_name_H-M   'P 1'
#
loop_
_entity.id
_entity.type
_entity.pdbx_description
1 polymer ?
#
loop_
_entity_poly.entity_id
_entity_poly.type
_entity_poly.pdbx_seq_one_letter_code
_entity_poly.pdbx_strand_id
1 'polypeptide(L)' 'MKVRTRVEALVHPTEDEAKVVAAISNVFDAKNYVKEDRGEYKVVYCEAEGMEPLEKLRNLLRRE' A
#
# COMPACT_ATOMS: atom_id res chain seq x y z
N MET A 1 0.15 0.92 22.35
CA MET A 1 1.27 0.38 21.53
C MET A 1 1.37 1.26 20.29
N LYS A 2 2.54 1.87 20.02
CA LYS A 2 2.75 2.62 18.76
C LYS A 2 3.12 1.63 17.69
N VAL A 3 2.20 1.36 16.77
CA VAL A 3 2.45 0.54 15.57
C VAL A 3 2.65 1.49 14.41
N ARG A 4 3.71 1.29 13.64
CA ARG A 4 3.97 2.00 12.40
C ARG A 4 4.11 0.97 11.30
N THR A 5 3.35 1.16 10.22
CA THR A 5 3.35 0.26 9.08
C THR A 5 3.76 1.03 7.83
N ARG A 6 4.57 0.39 6.99
CA ARG A 6 4.91 0.86 5.66
C ARG A 6 4.50 -0.21 4.66
N VAL A 7 3.78 0.18 3.62
CA VAL A 7 3.47 -0.68 2.47
C VAL A 7 4.22 -0.10 1.28
N GLU A 8 4.89 -0.99 0.53
CA GLU A 8 5.69 -0.62 -0.64
C GLU A 8 5.39 -1.62 -1.75
N ALA A 9 5.19 -1.11 -2.97
CA ALA A 9 5.00 -1.92 -4.17
C ALA A 9 5.82 -1.35 -5.31
N LEU A 10 6.41 -2.25 -6.10
CA LEU A 10 7.03 -1.91 -7.38
C LEU A 10 5.94 -1.72 -8.42
N VAL A 11 6.18 -0.81 -9.36
CA VAL A 11 5.38 -0.62 -10.57
C VAL A 11 6.33 -0.75 -11.74
N HIS A 12 6.26 -1.89 -12.41
CA HIS A 12 7.04 -2.19 -13.60
C HIS A 12 6.54 -1.37 -14.82
N PRO A 13 7.36 -1.23 -15.88
CA PRO A 13 7.00 -0.43 -17.04
C PRO A 13 5.70 -0.80 -17.74
N THR A 14 5.27 -2.06 -17.62
CA THR A 14 4.04 -2.59 -18.23
C THR A 14 2.82 -2.51 -17.30
N GLU A 15 3.01 -2.11 -16.05
CA GLU A 15 1.94 -2.04 -15.06
C GLU A 15 1.27 -0.67 -15.04
N ASP A 16 -0.01 -0.69 -14.64
CA ASP A 16 -0.79 0.52 -14.43
C ASP A 16 -0.70 0.92 -12.95
N GLU A 17 -0.04 2.05 -12.70
CA GLU A 17 0.16 2.60 -11.36
C GLU A 17 -1.15 2.79 -10.57
N ALA A 18 -2.23 3.20 -11.24
CA ALA A 18 -3.52 3.39 -10.57
C ALA A 18 -4.11 2.05 -10.11
N LYS A 19 -3.87 0.97 -10.87
CA LYS A 19 -4.26 -0.39 -10.47
C LYS A 19 -3.41 -0.90 -9.31
N VAL A 20 -2.13 -0.58 -9.26
CA VAL A 20 -1.26 -0.92 -8.13
C VAL A 20 -1.72 -0.21 -6.85
N VAL A 21 -2.01 1.10 -6.92
CA VAL A 21 -2.58 1.86 -5.80
C VAL A 21 -3.93 1.27 -5.35
N ALA A 22 -4.80 0.93 -6.30
CA ALA A 22 -6.08 0.30 -5.99
C ALA A 22 -5.89 -1.06 -5.30
N ALA A 23 -4.94 -1.87 -5.74
CA ALA A 23 -4.60 -3.15 -5.12
C ALA A 23 -4.11 -2.97 -3.68
N ILE A 24 -3.24 -1.99 -3.42
CA ILE A 24 -2.82 -1.65 -2.05
C ILE A 24 -4.05 -1.24 -1.21
N SER A 25 -4.91 -0.36 -1.75
CA SER A 25 -6.09 0.13 -1.04
C SER A 25 -7.12 -0.94 -0.69
N ASN A 26 -7.13 -2.08 -1.41
CA ASN A 26 -8.00 -3.21 -1.09
C ASN A 26 -7.58 -3.92 0.19
N VAL A 27 -6.30 -3.81 0.58
CA VAL A 27 -5.72 -4.50 1.74
C VAL A 27 -5.40 -3.55 2.88
N PHE A 28 -4.97 -2.32 2.58
CA PHE A 28 -4.47 -1.36 3.55
C PHE A 28 -5.06 0.02 3.29
N ASP A 29 -5.64 0.64 4.33
CA ASP A 29 -6.28 1.95 4.19
C ASP A 29 -5.30 3.10 4.48
N ALA A 30 -4.56 3.50 3.44
CA ALA A 30 -3.62 4.61 3.53
C ALA A 30 -4.23 5.93 3.04
N LYS A 31 -3.92 7.02 3.76
CA LYS A 31 -4.39 8.37 3.42
C LYS A 31 -3.57 9.02 2.30
N ASN A 32 -2.28 8.71 2.21
CA ASN A 32 -1.36 9.34 1.26
C ASN A 32 -0.42 8.28 0.67
N TYR A 33 -0.16 8.39 -0.64
CA TYR A 33 0.80 7.57 -1.37
C TYR A 33 1.91 8.45 -1.91
N VAL A 34 3.15 8.02 -1.73
CA VAL A 34 4.33 8.61 -2.36
C VAL A 34 4.73 7.76 -3.54
N LYS A 35 5.16 8.43 -4.62
CA LYS A 35 5.58 7.82 -5.87
C LYS A 35 7.02 8.24 -6.14
N GLU A 36 7.90 7.28 -6.31
CA GLU A 36 9.32 7.49 -6.56
C GLU A 36 9.72 6.80 -7.85
N ASP A 37 10.33 7.53 -8.78
CA ASP A 37 10.91 6.94 -10.00
C ASP A 37 12.33 6.46 -9.70
N ARG A 38 12.60 5.17 -9.91
CA ARG A 38 13.91 4.54 -9.70
C ARG A 38 14.56 4.09 -11.01
N GLY A 39 14.15 4.66 -12.14
CA GLY A 39 14.68 4.36 -13.46
C GLY A 39 14.02 3.13 -14.08
N GLU A 40 14.43 1.93 -13.65
CA GLU A 40 13.91 0.67 -14.23
C GLU A 40 12.46 0.37 -13.83
N TYR A 41 12.01 0.94 -12.72
CA TYR A 41 10.67 0.79 -12.18
C TYR A 41 10.33 2.02 -11.34
N LYS A 42 9.04 2.17 -11.04
CA LYS A 42 8.57 3.13 -10.03
C LYS A 42 8.26 2.39 -8.74
N VAL A 43 8.29 3.11 -7.64
CA VAL A 43 7.89 2.61 -6.33
C VAL A 43 6.74 3.45 -5.82
N VAL A 44 5.67 2.78 -5.42
CA VAL A 44 4.56 3.38 -4.70
C VAL A 44 4.64 2.92 -3.25
N TYR A 45 4.70 3.85 -2.30
CA TYR A 45 4.69 3.52 -0.89
C TYR A 45 3.79 4.43 -0.07
N CYS A 46 3.32 3.91 1.05
CA CYS A 46 2.55 4.67 2.03
C CYS A 46 2.96 4.26 3.45
N GLU A 47 2.83 5.20 4.38
CA GLU A 47 3.13 4.99 5.78
C GLU A 47 1.93 5.40 6.62
N ALA A 48 1.70 4.67 7.70
CA ALA A 48 0.67 5.03 8.66
C ALA A 48 1.05 4.63 10.09
N GLU A 49 0.50 5.37 11.03
CA GLU A 49 0.60 5.11 12.46
C GLU A 49 -0.72 4.59 13.00
N GLY A 50 -0.64 3.74 14.03
CA GLY A 50 -1.81 3.13 14.64
C GLY A 50 -2.30 1.89 13.91
N MET A 51 -3.47 1.39 14.33
CA MET A 51 -4.03 0.11 13.88
C MET A 51 -5.15 0.28 12.84
N GLU A 52 -5.76 1.45 12.75
CA GLU A 52 -6.89 1.75 11.85
C GLU A 52 -6.59 1.34 10.38
N PRO A 53 -5.41 1.64 9.81
CA PRO A 53 -5.08 1.26 8.43
C PRO A 53 -5.06 -0.25 8.17
N LEU A 54 -4.88 -1.05 9.23
CA LEU A 54 -4.80 -2.52 9.19
C LEU A 54 -6.17 -3.18 9.34
N GLU A 55 -7.26 -2.44 9.55
CA GLU A 55 -8.59 -3.02 9.72
C GLU A 55 -9.04 -3.83 8.50
N LYS A 56 -8.77 -3.33 7.28
CA LYS A 56 -9.05 -4.05 6.04
C LYS A 56 -8.31 -5.38 5.98
N LEU A 57 -6.99 -5.38 6.19
CA LEU A 57 -6.17 -6.58 6.25
C LEU A 57 -6.70 -7.56 7.31
N ARG A 58 -6.98 -7.06 8.51
CA ARG A 58 -7.52 -7.85 9.63
C ARG A 58 -8.86 -8.52 9.26
N ASN A 59 -9.71 -7.85 8.50
CA ASN A 59 -11.01 -8.40 8.08
C ASN A 59 -10.84 -9.43 6.95
N LEU A 60 -9.96 -9.16 5.98
CA LEU A 60 -9.61 -10.11 4.92
C LEU A 60 -9.11 -11.45 5.48
N LEU A 61 -8.16 -11.40 6.43
CA LEU A 61 -7.58 -12.58 7.08
C LEU A 61 -8.57 -13.42 7.92
N ARG A 62 -9.74 -12.89 8.25
CA ARG A 62 -10.79 -13.66 8.95
C ARG A 62 -11.87 -14.20 8.02
N ARG A 63 -11.95 -13.66 6.80
CA ARG A 63 -12.97 -14.05 5.82
C ARG A 63 -12.47 -15.22 4.97
N GLU A 64 -11.18 -15.18 4.61
CA GLU A 64 -10.47 -16.20 3.84
C GLU A 64 -9.79 -17.21 4.77
#